data_AF-A0A1J4ZG04-F1
#
_entry.id   AF-A0A1J4ZG04-F1
#
_cell.length_a   1.000
_cell.length_b   1.000
_cell.length_c   1.000
_cell.angle_alpha   90.00
_cell.angle_beta   90.00
_cell.angle_gamma   90.00
#
_symmetry.space_group_name_H-M   'P 1'
#
loop_
_entity.id
_entity.type
_entity.pdbx_description
1 polymer ?
#
loop_
_entity_poly.entity_id
_entity_poly.type
_entity_poly.pdbx_seq_one_letter_code
_entity_poly.pdbx_strand_id
1 'polypeptide(L)'
;MQYNPEPRARQQAQAPHNLFIIGLFIFDLFMTPAVIGLKIGMIGLLIPLVCSGTLLLWIWWRSRRTTDWFVAMHWRLSWARGRLLLLAYAVSAVLILLAWLLSLTSNDPHMGHIIWTALTRIALLPTLIMVMVTAVMEFSAASQAAKGEVPDKLAAKYPPPAAG
;
A
#
# COMPACT_ATOMS: atom_id res chain seq x y z
N MET A 1 -16.04 -1.07 17.72
CA MET A 1 -16.89 -0.06 18.40
C MET A 1 -17.83 0.54 17.37
N GLN A 2 -19.14 0.52 17.64
CA GLN A 2 -20.12 1.19 16.79
C GLN A 2 -20.19 2.68 17.16
N TYR A 3 -19.89 3.54 16.20
CA TYR A 3 -20.09 4.98 16.30
C TYR A 3 -21.35 5.32 15.50
N ASN A 4 -22.09 6.37 15.87
CA ASN A 4 -23.24 6.84 15.09
C ASN A 4 -22.90 8.13 14.33
N PRO A 5 -22.07 8.08 13.28
CA PRO A 5 -21.70 9.26 12.50
C PRO A 5 -22.83 9.64 11.53
N GLU A 6 -22.89 10.94 11.27
CA GLU A 6 -23.62 11.52 10.14
C GLU A 6 -23.31 10.80 8.82
N PRO A 7 -24.26 10.66 7.88
CA PRO A 7 -24.04 9.96 6.61
C PRO A 7 -22.84 10.49 5.82
N ARG A 8 -22.61 11.82 5.85
CA ARG A 8 -21.44 12.45 5.22
C ARG A 8 -20.12 11.97 5.82
N ALA A 9 -20.04 11.79 7.13
CA ALA A 9 -18.84 11.30 7.80
C ALA A 9 -18.57 9.82 7.46
N ARG A 10 -19.62 9.00 7.26
CA ARG A 10 -19.47 7.62 6.74
C ARG A 10 -18.86 7.57 5.35
N GLN A 11 -19.29 8.46 4.47
CA GLN A 11 -18.74 8.55 3.11
C GLN A 11 -17.28 9.02 3.13
N GLN A 12 -16.97 10.04 3.94
CA GLN A 12 -15.60 10.55 4.07
C GLN A 12 -14.64 9.55 4.71
N ALA A 13 -15.12 8.72 5.65
CA ALA A 13 -14.33 7.67 6.28
C ALA A 13 -13.97 6.53 5.31
N GLN A 14 -14.76 6.30 4.25
CA GLN A 14 -14.44 5.33 3.20
C GLN A 14 -13.38 5.84 2.22
N ALA A 15 -13.26 7.16 2.04
CA ALA A 15 -12.34 7.77 1.09
C ALA A 15 -10.89 7.26 1.16
N PRO A 16 -10.22 7.17 2.33
CA PRO A 16 -8.85 6.65 2.39
C PRO A 16 -8.74 5.21 1.88
N HIS A 17 -9.70 4.36 2.22
CA HIS A 17 -9.72 2.95 1.82
C HIS A 17 -9.95 2.79 0.32
N ASN A 18 -10.92 3.52 -0.23
CA ASN A 18 -11.22 3.48 -1.66
C ASN A 18 -10.04 4.00 -2.49
N LEU A 19 -9.39 5.07 -2.04
CA LEU A 19 -8.19 5.60 -2.70
C LEU A 19 -7.02 4.60 -2.64
N PHE A 20 -6.81 3.94 -1.49
CA PHE A 20 -5.81 2.90 -1.36
C PHE A 20 -6.07 1.75 -2.34
N ILE A 21 -7.30 1.23 -2.36
CA ILE A 21 -7.71 0.12 -3.22
C ILE A 21 -7.50 0.49 -4.70
N ILE A 22 -7.99 1.65 -5.14
CA ILE A 22 -7.81 2.13 -6.51
C ILE A 22 -6.32 2.24 -6.85
N GLY A 23 -5.51 2.78 -5.93
CA GLY A 23 -4.06 2.86 -6.07
C GLY A 23 -3.40 1.49 -6.26
N LEU A 24 -3.74 0.52 -5.42
CA LEU A 24 -3.24 -0.86 -5.55
C LEU A 24 -3.59 -1.47 -6.91
N PHE A 25 -4.82 -1.29 -7.37
CA PHE A 25 -5.23 -1.85 -8.66
C PHE A 25 -4.51 -1.17 -9.83
N ILE A 26 -4.49 0.17 -9.86
CA ILE A 26 -3.90 0.91 -10.97
C ILE A 26 -2.38 0.76 -10.99
N PHE A 27 -1.72 1.03 -9.86
CA PHE A 27 -0.27 1.08 -9.80
C PHE A 27 0.35 -0.30 -9.66
N ASP A 28 -0.13 -1.14 -8.74
CA ASP A 28 0.53 -2.42 -8.48
C ASP A 28 0.03 -3.54 -9.40
N LEU A 29 -1.29 -3.68 -9.58
CA LEU A 29 -1.86 -4.80 -10.33
C LEU A 29 -1.84 -4.61 -11.84
N PHE A 30 -2.20 -3.43 -12.36
CA PHE A 30 -2.29 -3.18 -13.80
C PHE A 30 -1.02 -2.60 -14.41
N MET A 31 -0.38 -1.64 -13.74
CA MET A 31 0.81 -1.00 -14.30
C MET A 31 2.04 -1.93 -14.29
N THR A 32 2.18 -2.84 -13.31
CA THR A 32 3.30 -3.80 -13.29
C THR A 32 3.31 -4.73 -14.52
N PRO A 33 2.21 -5.45 -14.87
CA PRO A 33 2.14 -6.20 -16.13
C PRO A 33 2.24 -5.32 -17.37
N ALA A 34 1.68 -4.10 -17.35
CA ALA A 34 1.77 -3.18 -18.48
C ALA A 34 3.22 -2.79 -18.79
N VAL A 35 4.02 -2.49 -17.76
CA VAL A 35 5.46 -2.20 -17.91
C VAL A 35 6.21 -3.36 -18.56
N ILE A 36 5.91 -4.59 -18.13
CA ILE A 36 6.53 -5.80 -18.66
C ILE A 36 6.09 -6.03 -20.12
N GLY A 37 4.79 -5.91 -20.41
CA GLY A 37 4.21 -6.11 -21.74
C GLY A 37 4.68 -5.07 -22.76
N LEU A 38 4.83 -3.81 -22.33
CA LEU A 38 5.34 -2.71 -23.15
C LEU A 38 6.86 -2.73 -23.33
N LYS A 39 7.56 -3.71 -22.73
CA LYS A 39 9.03 -3.84 -22.80
C LYS A 39 9.79 -2.57 -22.41
N ILE A 40 9.23 -1.79 -21.47
CA ILE A 40 9.88 -0.58 -20.91
C ILE A 40 11.18 -0.96 -20.16
N GLY A 41 11.35 -2.23 -19.84
CA GLY A 41 12.51 -2.76 -19.14
C GLY A 41 12.36 -2.63 -17.63
N MET A 42 13.40 -3.07 -16.92
CA MET A 42 13.37 -3.20 -15.46
C MET A 42 13.21 -1.86 -14.73
N ILE A 43 13.65 -0.76 -15.33
CA ILE A 43 13.47 0.60 -14.78
C ILE A 43 11.98 0.94 -14.67
N GLY A 44 11.14 0.42 -15.57
CA GLY A 44 9.70 0.66 -15.51
C GLY A 44 9.04 0.10 -14.24
N LEU A 45 9.64 -0.88 -13.56
CA LEU A 45 9.12 -1.41 -12.29
C LEU A 45 9.19 -0.40 -11.15
N LEU A 46 10.02 0.64 -11.29
CA LEU A 46 10.07 1.75 -10.34
C LEU A 46 8.83 2.65 -10.44
N ILE A 47 8.15 2.67 -11.60
CA ILE A 47 7.00 3.55 -11.83
C ILE A 47 5.83 3.19 -10.89
N PRO A 48 5.33 1.92 -10.85
CA PRO A 48 4.37 1.48 -9.84
C PRO A 48 4.74 1.85 -8.41
N LEU A 49 6.00 1.62 -8.06
CA LEU A 49 6.51 1.78 -6.70
C LEU A 49 6.53 3.26 -6.27
N VAL A 50 6.95 4.16 -7.16
CA VAL A 50 6.95 5.61 -6.91
C VAL A 50 5.52 6.15 -6.87
N CYS A 51 4.64 5.73 -7.79
CA CYS A 51 3.24 6.14 -7.80
C CYS A 51 2.50 5.71 -6.53
N SER A 52 2.63 4.44 -6.15
CA SER A 52 1.99 3.90 -4.94
C SER A 52 2.59 4.50 -3.67
N GLY A 53 3.92 4.65 -3.60
CA GLY A 53 4.59 5.33 -2.49
C GLY A 53 4.11 6.79 -2.31
N THR A 54 3.96 7.53 -3.41
CA THR A 54 3.45 8.91 -3.40
C THR A 54 2.00 8.97 -2.91
N LEU A 55 1.15 8.04 -3.35
CA LEU A 55 -0.22 7.93 -2.87
C LEU A 55 -0.27 7.66 -1.36
N LEU A 56 0.55 6.74 -0.86
CA LEU A 56 0.62 6.43 0.58
C LEU A 56 1.10 7.63 1.41
N LEU A 57 2.09 8.38 0.91
CA LEU A 57 2.55 9.63 1.53
C LEU A 57 1.44 10.68 1.57
N TRP A 58 0.65 10.78 0.51
CA TRP A 58 -0.51 11.66 0.48
C TRP A 58 -1.58 11.23 1.49
N ILE A 59 -1.87 9.93 1.61
CA ILE A 59 -2.80 9.38 2.62
C ILE A 59 -2.31 9.71 4.03
N TRP A 60 -1.02 9.56 4.29
CA TRP A 60 -0.42 9.95 5.57
C TRP A 60 -0.57 11.44 5.85
N TRP A 61 -0.23 12.30 4.89
CA TRP A 61 -0.33 13.74 5.05
C TRP A 61 -1.77 14.17 5.33
N ARG A 62 -2.73 13.61 4.59
CA ARG A 62 -4.16 13.85 4.78
C ARG A 62 -4.65 13.34 6.13
N SER A 63 -4.14 12.21 6.61
CA SER A 63 -4.50 11.66 7.94
C SER A 63 -4.21 12.59 9.12
N ARG A 64 -3.25 13.53 8.94
CA ARG A 64 -2.89 14.54 9.96
C ARG A 64 -3.75 15.80 9.91
N ARG A 65 -4.51 16.01 8.84
CA ARG A 65 -5.29 17.24 8.58
C ARG A 65 -6.79 17.06 8.83
N THR A 66 -7.25 15.84 9.08
CA THR A 66 -8.68 15.56 9.34
C THR A 66 -9.04 15.86 10.78
N THR A 67 -10.12 16.62 10.99
CA THR A 67 -10.59 17.08 12.31
C THR A 67 -11.60 16.13 12.94
N ASP A 68 -12.49 15.53 12.14
CA ASP A 68 -13.50 14.61 12.65
C ASP A 68 -12.85 13.31 13.13
N TRP A 69 -13.09 12.94 14.40
CA TRP A 69 -12.47 11.77 15.01
C TRP A 69 -12.71 10.48 14.22
N PHE A 70 -13.97 10.23 13.83
CA PHE A 70 -14.35 9.02 13.09
C PHE A 70 -13.63 8.94 11.75
N VAL A 71 -13.63 10.03 10.98
CA VAL A 71 -12.96 10.09 9.69
C VAL A 71 -11.45 9.93 9.88
N ALA A 72 -10.86 10.64 10.85
CA ALA A 72 -9.44 10.58 11.17
C ALA A 72 -8.98 9.16 11.56
N MET A 73 -9.82 8.38 12.25
CA MET A 73 -9.51 6.98 12.58
C MET A 73 -9.35 6.12 11.33
N HIS A 74 -10.23 6.27 10.33
CA HIS A 74 -10.12 5.51 9.09
C HIS A 74 -8.91 5.94 8.23
N TRP A 75 -8.55 7.22 8.22
CA TRP A 75 -7.29 7.67 7.60
C TRP A 75 -6.07 7.06 8.28
N ARG A 76 -6.05 7.02 9.62
CA ARG A 76 -4.96 6.40 10.40
C ARG A 76 -4.90 4.89 10.19
N LEU A 77 -6.04 4.22 10.08
CA LEU A 77 -6.13 2.78 9.82
C LEU A 77 -5.56 2.43 8.46
N SER A 78 -5.97 3.16 7.42
CA SER A 78 -5.47 2.98 6.05
C SER A 78 -3.96 3.23 5.98
N TRP A 79 -3.45 4.30 6.63
CA TRP A 79 -2.01 4.52 6.75
C TRP A 79 -1.29 3.38 7.51
N ALA A 80 -1.86 2.91 8.62
CA ALA A 80 -1.25 1.86 9.42
C ALA A 80 -1.01 0.58 8.60
N ARG A 81 -1.92 0.27 7.67
CA ARG A 81 -1.84 -0.86 6.73
C ARG A 81 -0.96 -0.55 5.53
N GLY A 82 -0.94 0.70 5.07
CA GLY A 82 0.02 1.18 4.06
C GLY A 82 1.47 0.94 4.44
N ARG A 83 1.80 1.00 5.74
CA ARG A 83 3.13 0.62 6.22
C ARG A 83 3.51 -0.84 5.96
N LEU A 84 2.54 -1.76 5.91
CA LEU A 84 2.81 -3.15 5.54
C LEU A 84 3.22 -3.24 4.07
N LEU A 85 2.54 -2.49 3.20
CA LEU A 85 2.90 -2.40 1.78
C LEU A 85 4.28 -1.75 1.60
N LEU A 86 4.57 -0.67 2.32
CA LEU A 86 5.90 -0.04 2.32
C LEU A 86 7.00 -1.00 2.81
N LEU A 87 6.71 -1.84 3.80
CA LEU A 87 7.64 -2.87 4.26
C LEU A 87 7.91 -3.90 3.16
N ALA A 88 6.88 -4.33 2.44
CA ALA A 88 7.06 -5.25 1.30
C ALA A 88 7.88 -4.60 0.18
N TYR A 89 7.63 -3.33 -0.14
CA TYR A 89 8.47 -2.58 -1.08
C TYR A 89 9.92 -2.48 -0.60
N ALA A 90 10.17 -2.25 0.69
CA ALA A 90 11.52 -2.20 1.24
C ALA A 90 12.23 -3.56 1.10
N VAL A 91 11.54 -4.66 1.42
CA VAL A 91 12.07 -6.03 1.23
C VAL A 91 12.38 -6.28 -0.25
N SER A 92 11.46 -5.97 -1.15
CA SER A 92 11.67 -6.11 -2.60
C SER A 92 12.85 -5.27 -3.08
N ALA A 93 12.97 -4.03 -2.64
CA ALA A 93 14.07 -3.14 -3.01
C ALA A 93 15.43 -3.67 -2.53
N VAL A 94 15.50 -4.21 -1.31
CA VAL A 94 16.71 -4.85 -0.78
C VAL A 94 17.09 -6.08 -1.62
N LEU A 95 16.13 -6.93 -1.97
CA LEU A 95 16.38 -8.11 -2.82
C LEU A 95 16.88 -7.73 -4.22
N ILE A 96 16.30 -6.68 -4.81
CA ILE A 96 16.75 -6.14 -6.10
C ILE A 96 18.17 -5.57 -6.00
N LEU A 97 18.47 -4.83 -4.93
CA LEU A 97 19.80 -4.28 -4.69
C LEU A 97 20.84 -5.40 -4.53
N LEU A 98 20.51 -6.47 -3.80
CA LEU A 98 21.37 -7.65 -3.67
C LEU A 98 21.57 -8.35 -5.01
N ALA A 99 20.51 -8.52 -5.81
CA ALA A 99 20.61 -9.09 -7.15
C ALA A 99 21.53 -8.26 -8.07
N TRP A 100 21.42 -6.93 -7.97
CA TRP A 100 22.29 -6.02 -8.70
C TRP A 100 23.75 -6.17 -8.27
N LEU A 101 24.03 -6.14 -6.96
CA LEU A 101 25.39 -6.29 -6.43
C LEU A 101 26.02 -7.63 -6.82
N LEU A 102 25.27 -8.74 -6.73
CA LEU A 102 25.74 -10.06 -7.15
C LEU A 102 26.04 -10.12 -8.65
N SER A 103 25.23 -9.45 -9.47
CA SER A 103 25.47 -9.37 -10.91
C SER A 103 26.78 -8.66 -11.26
N LEU A 104 27.19 -7.66 -10.48
CA LEU A 104 28.47 -6.96 -10.66
C LEU A 104 29.68 -7.84 -10.34
N THR A 105 29.53 -8.80 -9.44
CA THR A 105 30.60 -9.75 -9.05
C THR A 105 30.72 -10.96 -9.97
N SER A 106 29.81 -11.12 -10.93
CA SER A 106 29.78 -12.27 -11.82
C SER A 106 30.78 -12.13 -12.96
N ASN A 107 31.74 -13.07 -13.06
CA ASN A 107 32.79 -13.07 -14.09
C ASN A 107 32.30 -13.42 -15.51
N ASP A 108 31.05 -13.89 -15.65
CA ASP A 108 30.42 -14.22 -16.93
C ASP A 108 29.20 -13.30 -17.18
N PRO A 109 29.22 -12.48 -18.26
CA PRO A 109 28.11 -11.60 -18.64
C PRO A 109 26.77 -12.32 -18.84
N HIS A 110 26.79 -13.56 -19.32
CA HIS A 110 25.56 -14.33 -19.56
C HIS A 110 24.93 -14.80 -18.24
N MET A 111 25.78 -15.17 -17.27
CA MET A 111 25.34 -15.56 -15.93
C MET A 111 24.76 -14.36 -15.15
N GLY A 112 25.38 -13.17 -15.28
CA GLY A 112 24.87 -11.94 -14.68
C GLY A 112 23.46 -11.56 -15.14
N HIS A 113 23.15 -11.71 -16.43
CA HIS A 113 21.82 -11.41 -16.97
C HIS A 113 20.74 -12.39 -16.48
N ILE A 114 21.07 -13.67 -16.33
CA ILE A 114 20.15 -14.68 -15.79
C ILE A 114 19.88 -14.42 -14.31
N ILE A 115 20.93 -14.17 -13.52
CA ILE A 115 20.80 -13.86 -12.08
C ILE A 115 19.94 -12.61 -11.88
N TRP A 116 20.19 -11.55 -12.65
CA TRP A 116 19.43 -10.31 -12.60
C TRP A 116 17.94 -10.51 -12.89
N THR A 117 17.63 -11.22 -13.98
CA THR A 117 16.23 -11.44 -14.40
C THR A 117 15.47 -12.40 -13.48
N ALA A 118 16.10 -13.47 -13.00
CA ALA A 118 15.47 -14.43 -12.10
C ALA A 118 15.25 -13.84 -10.71
N LEU A 119 16.27 -13.23 -10.11
CA LEU A 119 16.17 -12.68 -8.75
C LEU A 119 15.21 -11.50 -8.69
N THR A 120 15.13 -10.65 -9.71
CA THR A 120 14.18 -9.54 -9.68
C THR A 120 12.73 -10.03 -9.74
N ARG A 121 12.44 -11.11 -10.47
CA ARG A 121 11.09 -11.71 -10.49
C ARG A 121 10.72 -12.28 -9.12
N ILE A 122 11.65 -12.94 -8.45
CA ILE A 122 11.45 -13.46 -7.09
C ILE A 122 11.24 -12.30 -6.11
N ALA A 123 12.01 -11.22 -6.26
CA ALA A 123 11.91 -10.03 -5.42
C ALA A 123 10.54 -9.34 -5.51
N LEU A 124 9.77 -9.51 -6.59
CA LEU A 124 8.42 -8.94 -6.72
C LEU A 124 7.35 -9.74 -5.96
N LEU A 125 7.58 -11.02 -5.65
CA LEU A 125 6.57 -11.89 -5.03
C LEU A 125 6.09 -11.39 -3.65
N PRO A 126 6.96 -10.96 -2.72
CA PRO A 126 6.50 -10.41 -1.44
C PRO A 126 5.59 -9.20 -1.61
N THR A 127 5.88 -8.35 -2.60
CA THR A 127 5.04 -7.18 -2.93
C THR A 127 3.67 -7.62 -3.44
N LEU A 128 3.59 -8.56 -4.38
CA LEU A 128 2.31 -9.07 -4.90
C LEU A 128 1.44 -9.70 -3.80
N ILE A 129 2.05 -10.49 -2.92
CA ILE A 129 1.36 -11.08 -1.76
C ILE A 129 0.82 -9.97 -0.86
N MET A 130 1.65 -8.95 -0.56
CA MET A 130 1.24 -7.84 0.30
C MET A 130 0.14 -6.99 -0.32
N VAL A 131 0.15 -6.78 -1.63
CA VAL A 131 -0.92 -6.11 -2.38
C VAL A 131 -2.24 -6.85 -2.19
N MET A 132 -2.26 -8.18 -2.30
CA MET A 132 -3.49 -8.96 -2.06
C MET A 132 -3.96 -8.89 -0.61
N VAL A 133 -3.05 -9.04 0.36
CA VAL A 133 -3.38 -8.95 1.78
C VAL A 133 -3.95 -7.57 2.12
N THR A 134 -3.28 -6.50 1.69
CA THR A 134 -3.70 -5.13 1.97
C THR A 134 -4.99 -4.78 1.24
N ALA A 135 -5.23 -5.25 0.02
CA ALA A 135 -6.50 -5.08 -0.67
C ALA A 135 -7.66 -5.65 0.15
N VAL A 136 -7.56 -6.92 0.59
CA VAL A 136 -8.60 -7.56 1.41
C VAL A 136 -8.82 -6.80 2.71
N MET A 137 -7.75 -6.38 3.38
CA MET A 137 -7.84 -5.57 4.59
C MET A 137 -8.58 -4.25 4.32
N GLU A 138 -8.22 -3.51 3.28
CA GLU A 138 -8.85 -2.22 2.94
C GLU A 138 -10.32 -2.39 2.55
N PHE A 139 -10.69 -3.42 1.78
CA PHE A 139 -12.10 -3.72 1.49
C PHE A 139 -12.92 -3.95 2.77
N SER A 140 -12.38 -4.74 3.71
CA SER A 140 -13.04 -4.99 4.99
C SER A 140 -13.20 -3.71 5.83
N ALA A 141 -12.22 -2.80 5.81
CA ALA A 141 -12.31 -1.54 6.54
C ALA A 141 -13.22 -0.51 5.87
N ALA A 142 -13.29 -0.49 4.54
CA ALA A 142 -14.28 0.31 3.82
C ALA A 142 -15.71 -0.12 4.22
N SER A 143 -15.95 -1.43 4.33
CA SER A 143 -17.23 -1.95 4.83
C SER A 143 -17.51 -1.53 6.27
N GLN A 144 -16.52 -1.57 7.16
CA GLN A 144 -16.65 -1.08 8.54
C GLN A 144 -16.97 0.43 8.58
N ALA A 145 -16.28 1.24 7.78
CA ALA A 145 -16.51 2.67 7.67
C ALA A 145 -17.95 2.98 7.22
N ALA A 146 -18.48 2.21 6.26
CA ALA A 146 -19.86 2.34 5.78
C ALA A 146 -20.89 2.03 6.88
N LYS A 147 -20.57 1.11 7.79
CA LYS A 147 -21.42 0.75 8.94
C LYS A 147 -21.28 1.70 10.14
N GLY A 148 -20.32 2.64 10.10
CA GLY A 148 -20.01 3.49 11.25
C GLY A 148 -19.16 2.78 12.31
N GLU A 149 -18.46 1.71 11.95
CA GLU A 149 -17.65 0.91 12.87
C GLU A 149 -16.18 1.31 12.84
N VAL A 150 -15.57 1.42 14.02
CA VAL A 150 -14.11 1.60 14.18
C VAL A 150 -13.53 0.35 14.85
N PRO A 151 -12.37 -0.18 14.39
CA PRO A 151 -11.71 -1.30 15.04
C PRO A 151 -11.39 -1.04 16.52
N ASP A 152 -11.67 -2.01 17.38
CA ASP A 152 -11.54 -1.83 18.84
C ASP A 152 -10.11 -1.48 19.27
N LYS A 153 -9.10 -2.08 18.62
CA LYS A 153 -7.67 -1.75 18.85
C LYS A 153 -7.38 -0.27 18.60
N LEU A 154 -8.06 0.34 17.64
CA LEU A 154 -7.85 1.74 17.28
C LEU A 154 -8.66 2.67 18.19
N ALA A 155 -9.89 2.30 18.52
CA ALA A 155 -10.72 3.01 19.49
C ALA A 155 -10.09 3.01 20.90
N ALA A 156 -9.49 1.90 21.32
CA ALA A 156 -8.76 1.82 22.59
C ALA A 156 -7.51 2.71 22.61
N LYS A 157 -6.81 2.83 21.48
CA LYS A 157 -5.61 3.68 21.36
C LYS A 157 -5.96 5.17 21.24
N TYR A 158 -7.09 5.49 20.62
CA TYR A 158 -7.56 6.85 20.42
C TYR A 158 -9.03 6.93 20.83
N PRO A 159 -9.34 7.12 22.12
CA PRO A 159 -10.72 7.16 22.58
C PRO A 159 -11.49 8.28 21.86
N PRO A 160 -12.80 8.08 21.60
CA PRO A 160 -13.62 9.14 21.03
C PRO A 160 -13.68 10.33 22.00
N PRO A 161 -13.76 11.57 21.49
CA PRO A 161 -14.06 12.71 22.33
C PRO A 161 -15.37 12.45 23.08
N ALA A 162 -15.43 12.81 24.36
CA ALA A 162 -16.66 12.73 25.14
C ALA A 162 -17.78 13.41 24.34
N ALA A 163 -18.89 12.72 24.14
CA ALA A 163 -20.05 13.28 23.46
C ALA A 163 -20.42 14.60 24.17
N GLY A 164 -20.16 15.72 23.51
CA GLY A 164 -20.61 17.04 23.94
C GLY A 164 -22.06 17.25 23.58
#